data_AF-A0A7V6MXQ5-F1
#
_entry.id   AF-A0A7V6MXQ5-F1
#
_cell.length_a   1.000
_cell.length_b   1.000
_cell.length_c   1.000
_cell.angle_alpha   90.00
_cell.angle_beta   90.00
_cell.angle_gamma   90.00
#
_symmetry.space_group_name_H-M   'P 1'
#
loop_
_entity.id
_entity.type
_entity.pdbx_description
1 polymer ?
#
loop_
_entity_poly.entity_id
_entity_poly.type
_entity_poly.pdbx_seq_one_letter_code
_entity_poly.pdbx_strand_id
1 'polypeptide(L)'
;KWFTDKDRNIKFSLESGYMPVKKEANNIKVIEEYLANNKGTKVLDKLRSSLSILVEQLETYELYTNKAFENGTDAREVLTKSLIDKSKADREKVVELLKEGRTREEAVKQVATEDNFYQWLTELKESLKGAINKGHIKGGAVVHD
;
A
#
# COMPACT_ATOMS: atom_id res chain seq x y z
N LYS A 1 16.02 -11.28 -9.28
CA LYS A 1 16.35 -12.72 -9.38
C LYS A 1 16.38 -13.40 -8.00
N TRP A 2 17.20 -12.97 -7.04
CA TRP A 2 17.29 -13.57 -5.69
C TRP A 2 15.98 -13.58 -4.89
N PHE A 3 15.17 -12.52 -4.96
CA PHE A 3 13.86 -12.44 -4.28
C PHE A 3 12.67 -12.88 -5.15
N THR A 4 12.91 -13.17 -6.43
CA THR A 4 11.85 -13.40 -7.42
C THR A 4 11.78 -14.84 -7.91
N ASP A 5 12.90 -15.56 -7.82
CA ASP A 5 13.03 -17.00 -8.05
C ASP A 5 12.74 -17.75 -6.74
N LYS A 6 11.88 -18.78 -6.78
CA LYS A 6 11.38 -19.46 -5.59
C LYS A 6 12.50 -20.11 -4.77
N ASP A 7 13.36 -20.90 -5.43
CA ASP A 7 14.39 -21.70 -4.77
C ASP A 7 15.52 -20.81 -4.24
N ARG A 8 15.89 -19.76 -4.98
CA ARG A 8 16.84 -18.76 -4.47
C ARG A 8 16.25 -17.93 -3.34
N ASN A 9 14.94 -17.63 -3.38
CA ASN A 9 14.30 -16.85 -2.34
C ASN A 9 14.27 -17.61 -1.01
N ILE A 10 13.84 -18.87 -1.00
CA ILE A 10 13.77 -19.65 0.22
C ILE A 10 15.15 -19.87 0.84
N LYS A 11 16.15 -20.20 0.01
CA LYS A 11 17.53 -20.36 0.47
C LYS A 11 18.09 -19.09 1.10
N PHE A 12 18.05 -17.99 0.36
CA PHE A 12 18.62 -16.72 0.83
C PHE A 12 17.91 -16.24 2.10
N SER A 13 16.57 -16.26 2.12
CA SER A 13 15.81 -15.82 3.28
C SER A 13 16.17 -16.64 4.53
N LEU A 14 16.10 -17.96 4.47
CA LEU A 14 16.33 -18.80 5.66
C LEU A 14 17.80 -18.77 6.12
N GLU A 15 18.77 -18.77 5.21
CA GLU A 15 20.19 -18.69 5.59
C GLU A 15 20.57 -17.33 6.18
N SER A 16 19.84 -16.27 5.86
CA SER A 16 20.05 -14.93 6.41
C SER A 16 19.16 -14.59 7.61
N GLY A 17 18.32 -15.54 8.07
CA GLY A 17 17.41 -15.31 9.20
C GLY A 17 16.15 -14.51 8.86
N TYR A 18 15.82 -14.34 7.58
CA TYR A 18 14.60 -13.70 7.09
C TYR A 18 13.55 -14.72 6.62
N MET A 19 12.30 -14.26 6.47
CA MET A 19 11.24 -15.07 5.85
C MET A 19 11.23 -14.91 4.32
N PRO A 20 10.82 -15.94 3.57
CA PRO A 20 10.62 -15.82 2.12
C PRO A 20 9.54 -14.77 1.81
N VAL A 21 9.69 -14.03 0.71
CA VAL A 21 8.76 -12.96 0.32
C VAL A 21 7.72 -13.42 -0.69
N LYS A 22 7.96 -14.58 -1.34
CA LYS A 22 6.99 -15.20 -2.25
C LYS A 22 5.99 -16.02 -1.46
N LYS A 23 4.70 -15.85 -1.75
CA LYS A 23 3.61 -16.60 -1.10
C LYS A 23 3.83 -18.11 -1.14
N GLU A 24 4.34 -18.63 -2.25
CA GLU A 24 4.62 -20.07 -2.43
C GLU A 24 5.85 -20.56 -1.65
N ALA A 25 6.82 -19.69 -1.37
CA ALA A 25 8.01 -20.02 -0.59
C ALA A 25 7.79 -19.78 0.91
N ASN A 26 6.95 -18.80 1.26
CA ASN A 26 6.54 -18.48 2.62
C ASN A 26 5.36 -19.37 3.07
N ASN A 27 5.53 -20.68 2.88
CA ASN A 27 4.57 -21.69 3.29
C ASN A 27 5.29 -22.62 4.26
N ILE A 28 4.64 -22.93 5.39
CA ILE A 28 5.27 -23.70 6.46
C ILE A 28 5.79 -25.06 5.99
N LYS A 29 5.01 -25.77 5.15
CA LYS A 29 5.40 -27.08 4.61
C LYS A 29 6.63 -26.97 3.71
N VAL A 30 6.67 -25.94 2.86
CA VAL A 30 7.80 -25.68 1.95
C VAL A 30 9.07 -25.32 2.74
N ILE A 31 8.92 -24.57 3.84
CA ILE A 31 10.02 -24.23 4.76
C ILE A 31 10.51 -25.47 5.51
N GLU A 32 9.61 -26.30 6.02
CA GLU A 32 9.94 -27.57 6.69
C GLU A 32 10.66 -28.54 5.75
N GLU A 33 10.16 -28.71 4.52
CA GLU A 33 10.81 -29.51 3.48
C GLU A 33 12.22 -29.01 3.17
N TYR A 34 12.40 -27.68 3.05
CA TYR A 34 13.71 -27.08 2.85
C TYR A 34 14.65 -27.38 4.02
N LEU A 35 14.21 -27.20 5.27
CA LEU A 35 15.01 -27.45 6.47
C LEU A 35 15.31 -28.95 6.70
N ALA A 36 14.43 -29.85 6.26
CA ALA A 36 14.64 -31.29 6.34
C ALA A 36 15.71 -31.78 5.35
N ASN A 37 15.70 -31.21 4.14
CA ASN A 37 16.59 -31.60 3.05
C ASN A 37 17.94 -30.88 3.05
N ASN A 38 18.06 -29.77 3.80
CA ASN A 38 19.29 -29.00 3.90
C ASN A 38 19.84 -29.06 5.33
N LYS A 39 20.89 -29.85 5.53
CA LYS A 39 21.70 -29.79 6.75
C LYS A 39 22.71 -28.66 6.60
N GLY A 40 22.56 -27.54 7.32
CA GLY A 40 23.52 -26.44 7.17
C GLY A 40 23.41 -25.34 8.21
N THR A 41 24.57 -24.83 8.66
CA THR A 41 24.79 -23.63 9.49
C THR A 41 24.06 -23.57 10.84
N LYS A 42 24.71 -22.95 11.84
CA LYS A 42 24.07 -22.65 13.14
C LYS A 42 22.78 -21.83 13.02
N VAL A 43 22.57 -21.14 11.89
CA VAL A 43 21.39 -20.30 11.63
C VAL A 43 20.16 -21.16 11.33
N LEU A 44 20.26 -22.16 10.43
CA LEU A 44 19.11 -23.03 10.13
C LEU A 44 18.71 -23.90 11.34
N ASP A 45 19.69 -24.36 12.13
CA ASP A 45 19.43 -25.12 13.36
C ASP A 45 18.61 -24.31 14.37
N LYS A 46 18.98 -23.03 14.57
CA LYS A 46 18.23 -22.11 15.43
C LYS A 46 16.85 -21.79 14.85
N LEU A 47 16.77 -21.53 13.56
CA LEU A 47 15.51 -21.26 12.86
C LEU A 47 14.51 -22.41 13.02
N ARG A 48 14.99 -23.65 12.91
CA ARG A 48 14.18 -24.86 13.13
C ARG A 48 13.62 -24.93 14.54
N SER A 49 14.39 -24.54 15.54
CA SER A 49 13.93 -24.51 16.95
C SER A 49 12.90 -23.40 17.23
N SER A 50 12.91 -22.31 16.45
CA SER A 50 12.00 -21.17 16.61
C SER A 50 10.78 -21.20 15.67
N LEU A 51 10.71 -22.16 14.75
CA LEU A 51 9.74 -22.14 13.65
C LEU A 51 8.29 -22.27 14.14
N SER A 52 8.04 -23.11 15.15
CA SER A 52 6.71 -23.27 15.75
C SER A 52 6.20 -21.97 16.37
N ILE A 53 7.08 -21.26 17.09
CA ILE A 53 6.79 -19.94 17.70
C ILE A 53 6.50 -18.91 16.60
N LEU A 54 7.29 -18.90 15.53
CA LEU A 54 7.08 -18.02 14.37
C LEU A 54 5.72 -18.25 13.70
N VAL A 55 5.32 -19.51 13.51
CA VAL A 55 4.03 -19.87 12.91
C VAL A 55 2.87 -19.46 13.81
N GLU A 56 2.93 -19.82 15.10
CA GLU A 56 1.93 -19.43 16.08
C GLU A 56 1.77 -17.91 16.12
N GLN A 57 2.88 -17.17 16.07
CA GLN A 57 2.85 -15.72 16.06
C GLN A 57 2.27 -15.17 14.74
N LEU A 58 2.58 -15.74 13.58
CA LEU A 58 1.98 -15.32 12.31
C LEU A 58 0.47 -15.60 12.22
N GLU A 59 -0.02 -16.65 12.89
CA GLU A 59 -1.44 -17.02 12.92
C GLU A 59 -2.25 -16.19 13.92
N THR A 60 -1.63 -15.75 15.03
CA THR A 60 -2.30 -15.05 16.12
C THR A 60 -2.12 -13.52 16.09
N TYR A 61 -1.17 -13.00 15.30
CA TYR A 61 -0.89 -11.57 15.29
C TYR A 61 -1.98 -10.77 14.57
N GLU A 62 -2.58 -9.82 15.29
CA GLU A 62 -3.42 -8.80 14.69
C GLU A 62 -2.55 -7.73 14.03
N LEU A 63 -2.48 -7.74 12.71
CA LEU A 63 -1.78 -6.72 11.95
C LEU A 63 -2.66 -5.46 11.84
N TYR A 64 -2.19 -4.35 12.41
CA TYR A 64 -2.82 -3.03 12.25
C TYR A 64 -2.58 -2.38 10.88
N THR A 65 -1.85 -3.05 9.98
CA THR A 65 -1.72 -2.59 8.60
C THR A 65 -2.93 -3.02 7.79
N ASN A 66 -3.43 -2.11 6.96
CA ASN A 66 -4.49 -2.41 6.02
C ASN A 66 -4.06 -3.56 5.10
N LYS A 67 -4.98 -4.49 4.82
CA LYS A 67 -4.75 -5.55 3.83
C LYS A 67 -4.47 -4.91 2.47
N ALA A 68 -3.47 -5.43 1.76
CA ALA A 68 -3.27 -5.07 0.37
C ALA A 68 -4.51 -5.46 -0.44
N PHE A 69 -4.94 -4.59 -1.35
CA PHE A 69 -6.07 -4.81 -2.25
C PHE A 69 -5.71 -4.32 -3.65
N GLU A 70 -6.47 -4.79 -4.64
CA GLU A 70 -6.30 -4.39 -6.04
C GLU A 70 -6.42 -2.87 -6.18
N ASN A 71 -5.56 -2.25 -7.00
CA ASN A 71 -5.47 -0.80 -7.16
C ASN A 71 -5.11 -0.01 -5.88
N GLY A 72 -4.60 -0.67 -4.83
CA GLY A 72 -4.21 -0.01 -3.58
C GLY A 72 -3.11 1.05 -3.74
N THR A 73 -2.19 0.87 -4.69
CA THR A 73 -1.15 1.86 -5.02
C THR A 73 -1.77 3.13 -5.60
N ASP A 74 -2.68 2.99 -6.56
CA ASP A 74 -3.38 4.13 -7.19
C ASP A 74 -4.24 4.88 -6.16
N ALA A 75 -4.96 4.14 -5.31
CA ALA A 75 -5.73 4.72 -4.21
C ALA A 75 -4.83 5.50 -3.23
N ARG A 76 -3.66 4.95 -2.90
CA ARG A 76 -2.66 5.62 -2.04
C ARG A 76 -2.15 6.90 -2.70
N GLU A 77 -1.91 6.90 -4.00
CA GLU A 77 -1.46 8.09 -4.73
C GLU A 77 -2.48 9.22 -4.65
N VAL A 78 -3.78 8.91 -4.86
CA VAL A 78 -4.87 9.88 -4.73
C VAL A 78 -4.89 10.48 -3.32
N LEU A 79 -4.88 9.64 -2.28
CA LEU A 79 -4.90 10.09 -0.88
C LEU A 79 -3.67 10.94 -0.52
N THR A 80 -2.51 10.60 -1.08
CA THR A 80 -1.25 11.31 -0.80
C THR A 80 -1.24 12.70 -1.44
N LYS A 81 -1.77 12.84 -2.66
CA LYS A 81 -1.66 14.08 -3.44
C LYS A 81 -2.82 15.05 -3.23
N SER A 82 -4.04 14.55 -3.07
CA SER A 82 -5.27 15.35 -3.17
C SER A 82 -5.28 16.59 -2.26
N LEU A 83 -5.00 16.44 -0.96
CA LEU A 83 -5.01 17.58 -0.04
C LEU A 83 -3.81 18.51 -0.26
N ILE A 84 -2.66 17.96 -0.64
CA ILE A 84 -1.43 18.73 -0.93
C ILE A 84 -1.69 19.65 -2.12
N ASP A 85 -2.24 19.11 -3.20
CA ASP A 85 -2.47 19.88 -4.42
C ASP A 85 -3.59 20.92 -4.22
N LYS A 86 -4.65 20.57 -3.47
CA LYS A 86 -5.67 21.55 -3.04
C LYS A 86 -5.07 22.70 -2.25
N SER A 87 -4.20 22.39 -1.28
CA SER A 87 -3.56 23.40 -0.42
C SER A 87 -2.63 24.32 -1.21
N LYS A 88 -1.94 23.80 -2.24
CA LYS A 88 -1.12 24.62 -3.15
C LYS A 88 -1.99 25.58 -3.95
N ALA A 89 -3.07 25.09 -4.56
CA ALA A 89 -3.99 25.91 -5.34
C ALA A 89 -4.64 27.02 -4.49
N ASP A 90 -5.07 26.70 -3.27
CA ASP A 90 -5.63 27.70 -2.34
C ASP A 90 -4.59 28.74 -1.92
N ARG A 91 -3.34 28.31 -1.70
CA ARG A 91 -2.23 29.22 -1.40
C ARG A 91 -1.93 30.14 -2.58
N GLU A 92 -1.95 29.64 -3.81
CA GLU A 92 -1.74 30.45 -5.02
C GLU A 92 -2.80 31.55 -5.11
N LYS A 93 -4.08 31.21 -4.93
CA LYS A 93 -5.18 32.17 -4.89
C LYS A 93 -5.00 33.22 -3.78
N VAL A 94 -4.58 32.82 -2.58
CA VAL A 94 -4.27 33.76 -1.49
C VAL A 94 -3.12 34.70 -1.88
N VAL A 95 -2.06 34.19 -2.49
CA VAL A 95 -0.91 35.00 -2.94
C VAL A 95 -1.31 36.01 -4.02
N GLU A 96 -2.22 35.65 -4.93
CA GLU A 96 -2.76 36.57 -5.94
C GLU A 96 -3.56 37.70 -5.30
N LEU A 97 -4.47 37.38 -4.37
CA LEU A 97 -5.26 38.39 -3.66
C LEU A 97 -4.40 39.35 -2.83
N LEU A 98 -3.29 38.87 -2.26
CA LEU A 98 -2.32 39.71 -1.57
C LEU A 98 -1.63 40.69 -2.55
N LYS A 99 -1.31 40.27 -3.77
CA LYS A 99 -0.74 41.15 -4.81
C LYS A 99 -1.72 42.23 -5.26
N GLU A 100 -3.02 41.95 -5.20
CA GLU A 100 -4.09 42.92 -5.45
C GLU A 100 -4.30 43.91 -4.29
N GLY A 101 -3.52 43.79 -3.21
CA GLY A 101 -3.57 44.70 -2.06
C GLY A 101 -4.58 44.32 -0.99
N ARG A 102 -5.22 43.15 -1.07
CA ARG A 102 -6.08 42.65 0.01
C ARG A 102 -5.25 42.26 1.23
N THR A 103 -5.86 42.35 2.41
CA THR A 103 -5.23 41.84 3.63
C THR A 103 -5.17 40.32 3.60
N ARG A 104 -4.23 39.75 4.36
CA ARG A 104 -4.12 38.29 4.53
C ARG A 104 -5.42 37.67 5.05
N GLU A 105 -6.10 38.35 5.97
CA GLU A 105 -7.34 37.85 6.55
C GLU A 105 -8.46 37.75 5.50
N GLU A 106 -8.64 38.81 4.70
CA GLU A 106 -9.62 38.81 3.60
C GLU A 106 -9.31 37.76 2.55
N ALA A 107 -8.03 37.61 2.19
CA ALA A 107 -7.59 36.62 1.20
C ALA A 107 -7.83 35.18 1.69
N VAL A 108 -7.50 34.87 2.95
CA VAL A 108 -7.70 33.54 3.53
C VAL A 108 -9.18 33.20 3.65
N LYS A 109 -10.05 34.16 4.00
CA LYS A 109 -11.51 33.93 4.06
C LYS A 109 -12.12 33.48 2.73
N GLN A 110 -11.45 33.73 1.60
CA GLN A 110 -11.91 33.29 0.26
C GLN A 110 -11.66 31.79 -0.03
N VAL A 111 -10.85 31.12 0.78
CA VAL A 111 -10.48 29.71 0.59
C VAL A 111 -10.72 28.86 1.84
N ALA A 112 -10.66 29.45 3.03
CA ALA A 112 -10.98 28.79 4.29
C ALA A 112 -12.50 28.77 4.53
N THR A 113 -13.25 28.19 3.58
CA THR A 113 -14.71 28.07 3.64
C THR A 113 -15.12 26.61 3.67
N GLU A 114 -16.30 26.34 4.23
CA GLU A 114 -16.87 24.98 4.21
C GLU A 114 -17.11 24.48 2.78
N ASP A 115 -17.63 25.34 1.90
CA ASP A 115 -17.87 24.99 0.50
C ASP A 115 -16.60 24.52 -0.21
N ASN A 116 -15.49 25.23 -0.01
CA ASN A 116 -14.20 24.87 -0.61
C ASN A 116 -13.70 23.51 -0.09
N PHE A 117 -13.92 23.22 1.20
CA PHE A 117 -13.60 21.92 1.79
C PHE A 117 -14.50 20.80 1.25
N TYR A 118 -15.81 21.02 1.18
CA TYR A 118 -16.75 20.01 0.71
C TYR A 118 -16.60 19.71 -0.78
N GLN A 119 -16.24 20.72 -1.58
CA GLN A 119 -15.87 20.53 -2.98
C GLN A 119 -14.65 19.60 -3.08
N TRP A 120 -13.56 19.91 -2.37
CA TRP A 120 -12.37 19.05 -2.33
C TRP A 120 -12.69 17.63 -1.85
N LEU A 121 -13.51 17.47 -0.81
CA LEU A 121 -13.90 16.18 -0.28
C LEU A 121 -14.70 15.36 -1.29
N THR A 122 -15.54 16.00 -2.08
CA THR A 122 -16.33 15.36 -3.15
C THR A 122 -15.40 14.88 -4.27
N GLU A 123 -14.52 15.76 -4.75
CA GLU A 123 -13.52 15.43 -5.77
C GLU A 123 -12.57 14.30 -5.32
N LEU A 124 -12.17 14.30 -4.04
CA LEU A 124 -11.39 13.23 -3.43
C LEU A 124 -12.14 11.90 -3.48
N LYS A 125 -13.42 11.88 -3.07
CA LYS A 125 -14.24 10.66 -3.07
C LYS A 125 -14.41 10.11 -4.49
N GLU A 126 -14.62 10.97 -5.47
CA GLU A 126 -14.75 10.58 -6.88
C GLU A 126 -13.44 10.05 -7.44
N SER A 127 -12.34 10.75 -7.20
CA SER A 127 -11.00 10.33 -7.63
C SER A 127 -10.61 9.00 -6.99
N LEU A 128 -10.93 8.80 -5.71
CA LEU A 128 -10.65 7.56 -5.00
C LEU A 128 -11.50 6.41 -5.55
N LYS A 129 -12.80 6.63 -5.81
CA LYS A 129 -13.66 5.66 -6.48
C LYS A 129 -13.13 5.30 -7.87
N GLY A 130 -12.65 6.28 -8.63
CA GLY A 130 -12.03 6.04 -9.94
C GLY A 130 -10.77 5.20 -9.83
N ALA A 131 -9.89 5.52 -8.88
CA ALA A 131 -8.65 4.80 -8.65
C ALA A 131 -8.88 3.33 -8.26
N ILE A 132 -9.81 3.05 -7.34
CA ILE A 132 -10.10 1.67 -6.93
C ILE A 132 -10.81 0.85 -8.01
N ASN A 133 -11.57 1.49 -8.91
CA ASN A 133 -12.35 0.82 -9.96
C ASN A 133 -11.61 0.73 -11.32
N LYS A 134 -10.39 1.27 -11.44
CA LYS A 134 -9.57 1.12 -12.66
C LYS A 134 -9.45 -0.37 -13.01
N GLY A 135 -9.91 -0.74 -14.21
CA GLY A 135 -9.89 -2.12 -14.70
C GLY A 135 -11.21 -2.90 -14.57
N HIS A 136 -12.22 -2.39 -13.85
CA HIS A 136 -13.59 -2.94 -13.90
C HIS A 136 -14.30 -2.45 -15.18
N ILE A 137 -13.82 -2.87 -16.35
CA ILE A 137 -14.68 -2.88 -17.54
C ILE A 137 -15.74 -3.93 -17.25
N LYS A 138 -16.95 -3.51 -16.88
CA LYS A 138 -18.12 -4.39 -16.89
C LYS A 138 -18.16 -5.03 -18.27
N GLY A 139 -17.91 -6.34 -18.34
CA GLY A 139 -18.07 -7.11 -19.57
C GLY A 139 -19.48 -6.88 -20.09
N GLY A 140 -19.59 -6.00 -21.10
CA GLY A 140 -20.81 -5.86 -21.87
C GLY A 140 -21.05 -7.19 -22.55
N ALA A 141 -22.23 -7.76 -22.31
CA ALA A 141 -22.70 -8.95 -22.99
C ALA A 141 -22.59 -8.74 -24.51
N VAL A 142 -21.71 -9.51 -25.16
CA VAL A 142 -21.79 -9.72 -26.59
C VAL A 142 -22.85 -10.79 -26.78
N VAL A 143 -24.07 -10.34 -27.07
CA VAL A 143 -25.09 -11.18 -27.69
C VAL A 143 -24.63 -11.42 -29.12
N HIS A 144 -24.29 -12.66 -29.45
CA HIS A 144 -24.13 -13.08 -30.82
C HIS A 144 -25.52 -13.44 -31.36
N ASP A 145 -25.98 -12.65 -32.33
CA ASP A 145 -26.98 -13.09 -33.32
C ASP A 145 -26.38 -14.16 -34.23
#